data_AF-A0A947M4X7-F1
#
_entry.id   AF-A0A947M4X7-F1
#
_cell.length_a   1.000
_cell.length_b   1.000
_cell.length_c   1.000
_cell.angle_alpha   90.00
_cell.angle_beta   90.00
_cell.angle_gamma   90.00
#
_symmetry.space_group_name_H-M   'P 1'
#
loop_
_entity.id
_entity.type
_entity.pdbx_description
1 polymer ?
#
loop_
_entity_poly.entity_id
_entity_poly.type
_entity_poly.pdbx_seq_one_letter_code
_entity_poly.pdbx_strand_id
1 'polypeptide(L)'
;MPKMKTKSAVKKRFKVTGSGHVKAKPAKMRHMQMNKPKSMKRKARKAMILDDSNQTMVIDNWMPYSGVKKGKKSPNPAERAAKKAIEAAKAVKAAAFKAVKGGK
;
A
#
# COMPACT_ATOMS: atom_id res chain seq x y z
N MET A 1 3.30 35.86 4.16
CA MET A 1 2.41 34.67 4.22
C MET A 1 3.25 33.39 4.23
N PRO A 2 3.20 32.56 5.28
CA PRO A 2 4.00 31.34 5.35
C PRO A 2 3.40 30.24 4.46
N LYS A 3 4.19 29.76 3.48
CA LYS A 3 3.82 28.65 2.59
C LYS A 3 4.32 27.33 3.17
N MET A 4 3.46 26.31 3.26
CA MET A 4 3.86 24.97 3.70
C MET A 4 5.05 24.46 2.89
N LYS A 5 5.98 23.78 3.55
CA LYS A 5 7.20 23.24 2.94
C LYS A 5 7.19 21.72 3.02
N THR A 6 7.72 21.08 1.98
CA THR A 6 7.96 19.63 2.01
C THR A 6 9.15 19.32 2.91
N LYS A 7 9.03 18.29 3.75
CA LYS A 7 10.15 17.84 4.59
C LYS A 7 11.26 17.27 3.69
N SER A 8 12.41 17.93 3.66
CA SER A 8 13.54 17.58 2.77
C SER A 8 14.06 16.16 3.00
N ALA A 9 14.04 15.70 4.26
CA ALA A 9 14.43 14.34 4.64
C ALA A 9 13.56 13.27 3.96
N VAL A 10 12.26 13.55 3.80
CA VAL A 10 11.29 12.63 3.20
C VAL A 10 11.49 12.58 1.69
N LYS A 11 11.63 13.75 1.03
CA LYS A 11 11.93 13.85 -0.41
C LYS A 11 13.19 13.07 -0.82
N LYS A 12 14.21 13.03 0.04
CA LYS A 12 15.46 12.30 -0.22
C LYS A 12 15.33 10.78 -0.06
N ARG A 13 14.36 10.30 0.73
CA ARG A 13 14.25 8.89 1.14
C ARG A 13 13.14 8.13 0.41
N PHE A 14 12.05 8.82 0.09
CA PHE A 14 10.83 8.24 -0.44
C PHE A 14 10.50 8.82 -1.81
N LYS A 15 10.03 7.96 -2.72
CA LYS A 15 9.50 8.39 -4.02
C LYS A 15 8.07 7.90 -4.16
N VAL A 16 7.19 8.78 -4.64
CA VAL A 16 5.81 8.40 -4.95
C VAL A 16 5.75 7.87 -6.38
N THR A 17 5.02 6.79 -6.58
CA THR A 17 4.79 6.17 -7.88
C THR A 17 3.59 6.81 -8.58
N GLY A 18 3.47 6.63 -9.89
CA GLY A 18 2.29 7.09 -10.64
C GLY A 18 0.97 6.46 -10.15
N SER A 19 1.02 5.27 -9.54
CA SER A 19 -0.13 4.61 -8.92
C SER A 19 -0.42 5.06 -7.49
N GLY A 20 0.35 6.02 -6.97
CA GLY A 20 0.16 6.63 -5.65
C GLY A 20 0.74 5.89 -4.45
N HIS A 21 1.50 4.82 -4.68
CA HIS A 21 2.21 4.11 -3.63
C HIS A 21 3.58 4.75 -3.34
N VAL A 22 4.04 4.64 -2.09
CA VAL A 22 5.37 5.14 -1.68
C VAL A 22 6.42 4.04 -1.77
N LYS A 23 7.44 4.26 -2.59
CA LYS A 23 8.63 3.41 -2.72
C LYS A 23 9.73 3.83 -1.76
N ALA A 24 10.38 2.85 -1.13
CA ALA A 24 11.56 3.03 -0.29
C ALA A 24 12.64 1.98 -0.56
N LYS A 25 13.86 2.28 -0.11
CA LYS A 25 14.97 1.33 -0.08
C LYS A 25 14.97 0.58 1.26
N PRO A 26 15.11 -0.76 1.27
CA PRO A 26 15.20 -1.52 2.51
C PRO A 26 16.45 -1.15 3.31
N ALA A 27 16.30 -1.20 4.64
CA ALA A 27 17.34 -0.84 5.58
C ALA A 27 18.43 -1.93 5.71
N LYS A 28 19.50 -1.60 6.46
CA LYS A 28 20.55 -2.53 6.88
C LYS A 28 21.37 -3.15 5.74
N MET A 29 21.54 -2.49 4.58
CA MET A 29 22.33 -3.00 3.45
C MET A 29 23.66 -2.25 3.19
N ARG A 30 24.10 -1.39 4.12
CA ARG A 30 25.29 -0.55 3.95
C ARG A 30 26.59 -1.22 4.44
N HIS A 31 26.56 -1.91 5.58
CA HIS A 31 27.75 -2.50 6.24
C HIS A 31 27.46 -3.93 6.73
N MET A 32 28.51 -4.70 7.06
CA MET A 32 28.43 -6.10 7.53
C MET A 32 27.71 -7.04 6.55
N GLN A 33 28.08 -6.98 5.27
CA GLN A 33 27.45 -7.82 4.24
C GLN A 33 27.97 -9.26 4.23
N MET A 34 29.12 -9.51 4.87
CA MET A 34 29.70 -10.85 5.04
C MET A 34 28.82 -11.71 5.95
N ASN A 35 28.34 -11.15 7.06
CA ASN A 35 27.54 -11.85 8.08
C ASN A 35 26.09 -12.11 7.66
N LYS A 36 25.64 -11.58 6.51
CA LYS A 36 24.23 -11.69 6.07
C LYS A 36 24.07 -12.78 5.02
N PRO A 37 22.99 -13.59 5.11
CA PRO A 37 22.74 -14.64 4.14
C PRO A 37 22.49 -14.06 2.75
N LYS A 38 22.92 -14.81 1.72
CA LYS A 38 22.75 -14.42 0.30
C LYS A 38 21.28 -14.17 -0.07
N SER A 39 20.36 -14.90 0.55
CA SER A 39 18.90 -14.76 0.37
C SER A 39 18.39 -13.39 0.81
N MET A 40 18.81 -12.89 1.99
CA MET A 40 18.45 -11.57 2.49
C MET A 40 19.01 -10.48 1.58
N LYS A 41 20.29 -10.58 1.19
CA LYS A 41 20.94 -9.63 0.28
C LYS A 41 20.20 -9.54 -1.06
N ARG A 42 19.73 -10.66 -1.61
CA ARG A 42 18.94 -10.70 -2.85
C ARG A 42 17.59 -10.00 -2.70
N LYS A 43 16.85 -10.29 -1.63
CA LYS A 43 15.54 -9.67 -1.36
C LYS A 43 15.68 -8.15 -1.22
N ALA A 44 16.73 -7.69 -0.53
CA ALA A 44 16.94 -6.28 -0.24
C ALA A 44 17.49 -5.44 -1.42
N ARG A 45 17.77 -6.03 -2.60
CA ARG A 45 18.10 -5.26 -3.81
C ARG A 45 16.86 -4.60 -4.43
N LYS A 46 15.69 -5.22 -4.24
CA LYS A 46 14.44 -4.72 -4.81
C LYS A 46 13.91 -3.56 -3.98
N ALA A 47 13.28 -2.60 -4.65
CA ALA A 47 12.54 -1.54 -3.96
C ALA A 47 11.36 -2.15 -3.21
N MET A 48 11.10 -1.66 -1.99
CA MET A 48 9.95 -2.06 -1.21
C MET A 48 8.87 -0.98 -1.26
N ILE A 49 7.63 -1.40 -1.21
CA ILE A 49 6.47 -0.53 -1.00
C ILE A 49 6.25 -0.44 0.51
N LEU A 50 5.94 0.75 1.01
CA LEU A 50 5.63 0.96 2.43
C LEU A 50 4.32 0.28 2.81
N ASP A 51 4.14 -0.02 4.08
CA ASP A 51 2.83 -0.36 4.61
C ASP A 51 1.88 0.85 4.50
N ASP A 52 0.58 0.58 4.37
CA ASP A 52 -0.45 1.59 4.14
C ASP A 52 -0.48 2.68 5.22
N SER A 53 -0.29 2.31 6.49
CA SER A 53 -0.22 3.30 7.59
C SER A 53 0.92 4.29 7.40
N ASN A 54 2.09 3.78 7.00
CA ASN A 54 3.29 4.59 6.79
C ASN A 54 3.18 5.40 5.51
N GLN A 55 2.49 4.90 4.48
CA GLN A 55 2.23 5.66 3.25
C GLN A 55 1.38 6.91 3.54
N THR A 56 0.30 6.76 4.31
CA THR A 56 -0.59 7.87 4.67
C THR A 56 0.17 8.96 5.44
N MET A 57 0.94 8.59 6.46
CA MET A 57 1.75 9.56 7.22
C MET A 57 2.73 10.34 6.34
N VAL A 58 3.38 9.67 5.39
CA VAL A 58 4.38 10.30 4.50
C VAL A 58 3.74 11.27 3.52
N ILE A 59 2.61 10.88 2.90
CA ILE A 59 1.94 11.68 1.87
C ILE A 59 1.21 12.87 2.51
N ASP A 60 0.40 12.62 3.54
CA ASP A 60 -0.50 13.64 4.10
C ASP A 60 0.25 14.69 4.95
N ASN A 61 1.21 14.26 5.78
CA ASN A 61 1.83 15.17 6.75
C ASN A 61 3.11 15.84 6.23
N TRP A 62 3.87 15.19 5.35
CA TRP A 62 5.24 15.62 5.03
C TRP A 62 5.44 16.03 3.56
N MET A 63 4.51 15.71 2.67
CA MET A 63 4.62 16.00 1.23
C MET A 63 3.35 16.65 0.64
N PRO A 64 3.00 17.88 1.08
CA PRO A 64 1.78 18.57 0.65
C PRO A 64 1.68 18.83 -0.86
N TYR A 65 2.80 18.90 -1.59
CA TYR A 65 2.82 19.14 -3.04
C TYR A 65 3.13 17.90 -3.88
N SER A 66 2.93 16.71 -3.34
CA SER A 66 3.28 15.47 -4.06
C SER A 66 2.39 15.15 -5.26
N GLY A 67 1.33 15.91 -5.55
CA GLY A 67 0.51 15.81 -6.77
C GLY A 67 -0.21 14.46 -6.96
N VAL A 68 -0.18 13.60 -5.95
CA VAL A 68 -0.65 12.22 -6.02
C VAL A 68 -2.06 12.14 -5.43
N LYS A 69 -2.98 11.52 -6.18
CA LYS A 69 -4.33 11.22 -5.69
C LYS A 69 -4.21 10.33 -4.45
N LYS A 70 -4.75 10.77 -3.30
CA LYS A 70 -4.79 9.99 -2.05
C LYS A 70 -5.24 8.57 -2.38
N GLY A 71 -4.31 7.62 -2.28
CA GLY A 71 -4.58 6.23 -2.62
C GLY A 71 -5.72 5.73 -1.74
N LYS A 72 -6.81 5.25 -2.35
CA LYS A 72 -7.83 4.50 -1.61
C LYS A 72 -7.09 3.36 -0.89
N LYS A 73 -7.26 3.26 0.43
CA LYS A 73 -6.78 2.14 1.28
C LYS A 73 -6.76 0.85 0.45
N SER A 74 -5.60 0.28 0.17
CA SER A 74 -5.55 -1.13 -0.22
C SER A 74 -6.10 -1.91 0.98
N PRO A 75 -7.19 -2.67 0.85
CA PRO A 75 -7.67 -3.44 2.00
C PRO A 75 -6.55 -4.40 2.41
N ASN A 76 -6.24 -4.42 3.71
CA ASN A 76 -5.32 -5.39 4.31
C ASN A 76 -5.68 -6.80 3.78
N PRO A 77 -4.76 -7.75 3.52
CA PRO A 77 -5.13 -9.05 2.92
C PRO A 77 -6.28 -9.76 3.66
N ALA A 78 -6.36 -9.58 4.98
CA ALA A 78 -7.49 -10.04 5.80
C ALA A 78 -8.82 -9.31 5.49
N GLU A 79 -8.81 -7.99 5.34
CA GLU A 79 -9.99 -7.21 4.93
C GLU A 79 -10.42 -7.52 3.49
N ARG A 80 -9.46 -7.86 2.61
CA ARG A 80 -9.71 -8.27 1.23
C ARG A 80 -10.38 -9.64 1.16
N ALA A 81 -9.91 -10.59 1.97
CA ALA A 81 -10.53 -11.90 2.14
C ALA A 81 -11.94 -11.77 2.74
N ALA A 82 -12.12 -10.94 3.77
CA ALA A 82 -13.42 -10.68 4.38
C ALA A 82 -14.41 -10.03 3.40
N LYS A 83 -13.97 -9.03 2.62
CA LYS A 83 -14.81 -8.41 1.57
C LYS A 83 -15.19 -9.40 0.48
N LYS A 84 -14.27 -10.25 0.05
CA LYS A 84 -14.52 -11.29 -0.97
C LYS A 84 -15.49 -12.36 -0.45
N ALA A 85 -15.41 -12.71 0.83
CA ALA A 85 -16.35 -13.63 1.47
C ALA A 85 -17.75 -13.01 1.60
N ILE A 86 -17.85 -11.74 2.00
CA ILE A 86 -19.13 -11.01 2.08
C ILE A 86 -19.77 -10.84 0.70
N GLU A 87 -18.97 -10.56 -0.33
CA GLU A 87 -19.41 -10.46 -1.73
C GLU A 87 -19.91 -11.81 -2.26
N ALA A 88 -19.17 -12.90 -2.02
CA ALA A 88 -19.58 -14.25 -2.37
C ALA A 88 -20.89 -14.65 -1.68
N ALA A 89 -21.04 -14.35 -0.38
CA ALA A 89 -22.28 -14.61 0.35
C ALA A 89 -23.46 -13.79 -0.20
N LYS A 90 -23.23 -12.53 -0.60
CA LYS A 90 -24.24 -11.70 -1.27
C LYS A 90 -24.64 -12.27 -2.64
N ALA A 91 -23.69 -12.78 -3.42
CA ALA A 91 -23.96 -13.39 -4.72
C ALA A 91 -24.77 -14.68 -4.59
N VAL A 92 -24.44 -15.55 -3.63
CA VAL A 92 -25.22 -16.77 -3.34
C VAL A 92 -26.63 -16.41 -2.87
N LYS A 93 -26.77 -15.43 -1.97
CA LYS A 93 -28.09 -14.96 -1.51
C LYS A 93 -28.92 -14.33 -2.63
N ALA A 94 -28.29 -13.59 -3.54
CA ALA A 94 -28.95 -13.01 -4.72
C ALA A 94 -29.36 -14.08 -5.73
N ALA A 95 -28.53 -15.11 -5.95
CA ALA A 95 -28.87 -16.25 -6.81
C ALA A 95 -30.03 -17.06 -6.23
N ALA A 96 -30.03 -17.32 -4.92
CA ALA A 96 -31.14 -17.97 -4.22
C ALA A 96 -32.44 -17.13 -4.32
N PHE A 97 -32.35 -15.81 -4.13
CA PHE A 97 -33.50 -14.91 -4.28
C PHE A 97 -34.04 -14.88 -5.72
N LYS A 98 -33.16 -14.91 -6.73
CA LYS A 98 -33.53 -14.97 -8.15
C LYS A 98 -34.17 -16.31 -8.53
N ALA A 99 -33.71 -17.42 -7.96
CA ALA A 99 -34.31 -18.75 -8.16
C ALA A 99 -35.73 -18.82 -7.56
N VAL A 100 -35.96 -18.19 -6.41
CA VAL A 100 -37.30 -18.14 -5.77
C VAL A 100 -38.27 -17.23 -6.53
N LYS A 101 -37.80 -16.15 -7.17
CA LYS A 101 -38.64 -15.22 -7.95
C LYS A 101 -38.80 -15.58 -9.43
N GLY A 102 -37.92 -16.41 -9.99
CA GLY A 102 -37.92 -16.83 -11.39
C GLY A 102 -38.73 -18.10 -11.69
N GLY A 103 -39.25 -18.77 -10.66
CA GLY A 103 -40.22 -19.85 -10.80
C GLY A 103 -41.64 -19.31 -10.87
N LYS A 104 -42.03 -18.83 -12.05
CA LYS A 104 -43.41 -18.80 -12.52
C LYS A 104 -43.43 -19.32 -13.95
#